data_AF-A0A1S3MLZ7-F1
#
_entry.id   AF-A0A1S3MLZ7-F1
#
_cell.length_a   1.000
_cell.length_b   1.000
_cell.length_c   1.000
_cell.angle_alpha   90.00
_cell.angle_beta   90.00
_cell.angle_gamma   90.00
#
_symmetry.space_group_name_H-M   'P 1'
#
loop_
_entity.id
_entity.type
_entity.pdbx_description
1 polymer ?
#
loop_
_entity_poly.entity_id
_entity_poly.type
_entity_poly.pdbx_seq_one_letter_code
_entity_poly.pdbx_strand_id
1 'polypeptide(L)'
;MRLAVLCVCGTLLAFSTPPGNYANLSKGDFNWGTESGSCLVTIKPAGKCGGEGMDEDACPYRVTLPPLDVMLPRQLRELERTVKEVQRLKETVEQLKRACMECRISQMERARERLGDREKEKVRLGEREKEK
;
A
#
# COMPACT_ATOMS: atom_id res chain seq x y z
N MET A 1 39.22 42.82 29.04
CA MET A 1 39.47 41.42 29.46
C MET A 1 38.40 40.86 30.40
N ARG A 2 37.92 41.58 31.43
CA ARG A 2 36.91 41.04 32.39
C ARG A 2 35.50 40.82 31.81
N LEU A 3 35.08 41.64 30.84
CA LEU A 3 33.77 41.52 30.17
C LEU A 3 33.67 40.28 29.27
N ALA A 4 34.78 39.86 28.66
CA ALA A 4 34.80 38.66 27.81
C ALA A 4 34.61 37.37 28.63
N VAL A 5 35.17 37.33 29.84
CA VAL A 5 35.03 36.18 30.77
C VAL A 5 33.58 36.03 31.24
N LEU A 6 32.89 37.14 31.54
CA LEU A 6 31.46 37.11 31.93
C LEU A 6 30.57 36.64 30.78
N CYS A 7 30.91 36.98 29.54
CA CYS A 7 30.15 36.57 28.36
C CYS A 7 30.26 35.06 28.09
N VAL A 8 31.43 34.47 28.32
CA VAL A 8 31.67 33.03 28.16
C VAL A 8 31.01 32.21 29.29
N CYS A 9 30.98 32.72 30.52
CA CYS A 9 30.28 32.04 31.62
C CYS A 9 28.75 32.10 31.48
N GLY A 10 28.22 33.20 30.92
CA GLY A 10 26.77 33.36 30.69
C GLY A 10 26.23 32.39 29.64
N THR A 11 26.99 32.13 28.57
CA THR A 11 26.57 31.17 27.53
C THR A 11 26.67 29.73 28.02
N LEU A 12 27.66 29.37 28.86
CA LEU A 12 27.77 28.01 29.41
C LEU A 12 26.60 27.63 30.32
N LEU A 13 26.06 28.57 31.10
CA LEU A 13 24.89 28.36 31.95
C LEU A 13 23.60 28.15 31.15
N ALA A 14 23.49 28.71 29.95
CA ALA A 14 22.33 28.53 29.08
C ALA A 14 22.24 27.12 28.45
N PHE A 15 23.36 26.38 28.38
CA PHE A 15 23.38 25.00 27.87
C PHE A 15 23.33 23.93 28.96
N SER A 16 23.50 24.31 30.24
CA SER A 16 23.46 23.38 31.38
C SER A 16 22.06 23.13 31.95
N THR A 17 21.03 23.84 31.47
CA THR A 17 19.67 23.46 31.79
C THR A 17 19.36 22.14 31.08
N PRO A 18 19.07 21.04 31.79
CA PRO A 18 18.55 19.84 31.13
C PRO A 18 17.30 20.24 30.34
N PRO A 19 17.01 19.64 29.18
CA PRO A 19 15.73 19.84 28.53
C PRO A 19 14.65 19.48 29.55
N GLY A 20 14.00 20.52 30.08
CA GLY A 20 12.85 20.39 30.93
C GLY A 20 11.89 19.48 30.21
N ASN A 21 11.54 18.39 30.89
CA ASN A 21 10.49 17.47 30.56
C ASN A 21 9.34 18.24 29.89
N TYR A 22 9.07 17.98 28.62
CA TYR A 22 7.89 18.51 27.92
C TYR A 22 6.66 17.76 28.44
N ALA A 23 6.35 17.95 29.72
CA ALA A 23 5.10 17.62 30.35
C ALA A 23 4.42 18.93 30.78
N ASN A 24 4.29 19.86 29.83
CA ASN A 24 3.18 20.80 29.84
C ASN A 24 2.15 20.28 28.83
N LEU A 25 1.58 19.11 29.13
CA LEU A 25 0.23 18.83 28.66
C LEU A 25 -0.64 19.77 29.48
N SER A 26 -1.15 20.79 28.78
CA SER A 26 -2.10 21.77 29.29
C SER A 26 -3.00 21.13 30.35
N LYS A 27 -3.09 21.80 31.49
CA LYS A 27 -4.07 21.55 32.55
C LYS A 27 -5.47 21.77 31.98
N GLY A 28 -5.89 20.85 31.11
CA GLY A 28 -7.26 20.53 30.85
C GLY A 28 -7.55 19.35 31.74
N ASP A 29 -8.36 19.57 32.77
CA ASP A 29 -9.03 18.48 33.46
C ASP A 29 -9.84 17.71 32.41
N PHE A 30 -9.23 16.70 31.78
CA PHE A 30 -9.94 15.75 30.95
C PHE A 30 -10.68 14.85 31.93
N ASN A 31 -11.87 15.32 32.31
CA ASN A 31 -12.81 14.58 33.11
C ASN A 31 -13.20 13.33 32.30
N TRP A 32 -12.54 12.20 32.53
CA TRP A 32 -13.03 10.91 32.06
C TRP A 32 -14.30 10.65 32.88
N GLY A 33 -15.41 11.12 32.31
CA GLY A 33 -16.68 11.30 33.00
C GLY A 33 -17.01 10.14 33.91
N THR A 34 -17.03 10.42 35.21
CA THR A 34 -17.69 9.55 36.19
C THR A 34 -19.18 9.89 36.20
N GLU A 35 -19.83 9.79 35.05
CA GLU A 35 -21.29 9.90 34.94
C GLU A 35 -21.74 9.08 33.72
N SER A 36 -22.16 7.85 34.02
CA SER A 36 -23.26 7.16 33.34
C SER A 36 -23.33 7.29 31.81
N GLY A 37 -22.39 6.66 31.10
CA GLY A 37 -22.44 6.48 29.65
C GLY A 37 -21.32 5.54 29.20
N SER A 38 -21.64 4.56 28.36
CA SER A 38 -20.77 3.47 27.91
C SER A 38 -19.33 3.91 27.62
N CYS A 39 -18.39 3.39 28.41
CA CYS A 39 -16.95 3.57 28.22
C CYS A 39 -16.54 3.04 26.83
N LEU A 40 -16.23 3.94 25.88
CA LEU A 40 -15.86 3.59 24.50
C LEU A 40 -14.56 2.78 24.43
N VAL A 41 -13.67 2.94 25.42
CA VAL A 41 -12.38 2.25 25.50
C VAL A 41 -12.36 1.35 26.71
N THR A 42 -12.07 0.07 26.52
CA THR A 42 -11.92 -0.89 27.62
C THR A 42 -10.44 -1.12 27.91
N ILE A 43 -10.03 -0.88 29.14
CA ILE A 43 -8.68 -1.17 29.62
C ILE A 43 -8.77 -2.33 30.62
N LYS A 44 -8.01 -3.40 30.40
CA LYS A 44 -7.96 -4.58 31.29
C LYS A 44 -6.51 -4.96 31.57
N PRO A 45 -6.16 -5.41 32.79
CA PRO A 45 -4.88 -6.05 33.04
C PRO A 45 -4.69 -7.25 32.11
N ALA A 46 -3.51 -7.37 31.49
CA ALA A 46 -3.15 -8.51 30.67
C ALA A 46 -2.69 -9.65 31.59
N GLY A 47 -3.64 -10.27 32.29
CA GLY A 47 -3.40 -11.43 33.16
C GLY A 47 -3.72 -11.19 34.64
N LYS A 48 -3.34 -12.16 35.47
CA LYS A 48 -3.46 -12.09 36.94
C LYS A 48 -2.22 -11.34 37.46
N CYS A 49 -2.39 -10.09 37.84
CA CYS A 49 -1.34 -9.31 38.48
C CYS A 49 -1.43 -9.50 40.00
N GLY A 50 -0.30 -9.71 40.68
CA GLY A 50 -0.24 -10.10 42.09
C GLY A 50 0.00 -11.60 42.36
N GLY A 51 0.83 -12.25 41.53
CA GLY A 51 1.31 -13.62 41.78
C GLY A 51 2.75 -13.62 42.31
N GLU A 52 3.13 -14.61 43.11
CA GLU A 52 4.50 -14.77 43.61
C GLU A 52 5.53 -14.79 42.46
N GLY A 53 6.41 -13.79 42.41
CA GLY A 53 7.48 -13.66 41.41
C GLY A 53 7.25 -12.63 40.29
N MET A 54 6.22 -11.79 40.38
CA MET A 54 5.99 -10.70 39.41
C MET A 54 6.01 -9.35 40.12
N ASP A 55 6.84 -8.42 39.65
CA ASP A 55 6.90 -7.06 40.20
C ASP A 55 5.52 -6.39 40.04
N GLU A 56 4.97 -5.88 41.15
CA GLU A 56 3.66 -5.21 41.20
C GLU A 56 3.56 -4.05 40.19
N ASP A 57 4.70 -3.45 39.86
CA ASP A 57 4.85 -2.32 38.93
C ASP A 57 4.92 -2.72 37.44
N ALA A 58 4.99 -4.03 37.13
CA ALA A 58 5.24 -4.53 35.77
C ALA A 58 4.03 -5.25 35.13
N CYS A 59 2.81 -4.99 35.59
CA CYS A 59 1.60 -5.56 35.01
C CYS A 59 1.28 -4.96 33.64
N PRO A 60 1.38 -5.70 32.51
CA PRO A 60 1.05 -5.17 31.21
C PRO A 60 -0.47 -4.94 31.10
N TYR A 61 -0.90 -3.80 30.53
CA TYR A 61 -2.31 -3.50 30.30
C TYR A 61 -2.71 -3.77 28.85
N ARG A 62 -3.91 -4.32 28.65
CA ARG A 62 -4.56 -4.48 27.35
C ARG A 62 -5.60 -3.37 27.16
N VAL A 63 -5.40 -2.58 26.11
CA VAL A 63 -6.33 -1.53 25.69
C VAL A 63 -7.12 -2.03 24.47
N THR A 64 -8.44 -1.99 24.55
CA THR A 64 -9.34 -2.30 23.43
C THR A 64 -10.08 -1.03 23.04
N LEU A 65 -9.84 -0.58 21.80
CA LEU A 65 -10.50 0.57 21.20
C LEU A 65 -11.76 0.13 20.43
N PRO A 66 -12.79 0.98 20.35
CA PRO A 66 -13.98 0.70 19.56
C PRO A 66 -13.66 0.84 18.05
N PRO A 67 -14.48 0.26 17.15
CA PRO A 67 -14.35 0.50 15.71
C PRO A 67 -14.38 2.01 15.42
N LEU A 68 -13.37 2.50 14.70
CA LEU A 68 -13.27 3.89 14.30
C LEU A 68 -13.60 4.02 12.81
N ASP A 69 -14.56 4.88 12.50
CA ASP A 69 -14.87 5.25 11.12
C ASP A 69 -13.97 6.42 10.69
N VAL A 70 -13.07 6.16 9.75
CA VAL A 70 -12.25 7.21 9.13
C VAL A 70 -12.88 7.66 7.82
N MET A 71 -13.23 8.94 7.74
CA MET A 71 -13.73 9.54 6.50
C MET A 71 -12.57 9.66 5.51
N LEU A 72 -12.62 8.89 4.43
CA LEU A 72 -11.62 9.00 3.37
C LEU A 72 -11.74 10.37 2.67
N PRO A 73 -10.63 11.08 2.46
CA PRO A 73 -10.64 12.36 1.75
C PRO A 73 -11.27 12.24 0.36
N ARG A 74 -12.02 13.27 -0.07
CA ARG A 74 -12.68 13.25 -1.39
C ARG A 74 -11.70 13.06 -2.55
N GLN A 75 -10.44 13.45 -2.36
CA GLN A 75 -9.33 13.31 -3.30
C GLN A 75 -9.05 11.84 -3.63
N LEU A 76 -9.34 10.89 -2.72
CA LEU A 76 -9.23 9.46 -3.02
C LEU A 76 -10.26 8.99 -4.06
N ARG A 77 -11.34 9.73 -4.29
CA ARG A 77 -12.31 9.39 -5.36
C ARG A 77 -11.72 9.57 -6.75
N GLU A 78 -10.81 10.53 -6.92
CA GLU A 78 -10.10 10.70 -8.19
C GLU A 78 -9.16 9.52 -8.44
N LEU A 79 -8.43 9.09 -7.40
CA LEU A 79 -7.61 7.89 -7.45
C LEU A 79 -8.44 6.63 -7.78
N GLU A 80 -9.62 6.47 -7.17
CA GLU A 80 -10.53 5.36 -7.47
C GLU A 80 -10.98 5.36 -8.95
N ARG A 81 -11.25 6.54 -9.52
CA ARG A 81 -11.59 6.69 -10.95
C ARG A 81 -10.42 6.31 -11.84
N THR A 82 -9.22 6.82 -11.54
CA THR A 82 -8.00 6.49 -12.30
C THR A 82 -7.72 4.99 -12.28
N VAL A 83 -7.89 4.33 -11.13
CA VAL A 83 -7.73 2.87 -11.03
C VAL A 83 -8.73 2.14 -11.95
N LYS A 84 -10.00 2.57 -11.97
CA LYS A 84 -11.02 1.99 -12.87
C LYS A 84 -10.70 2.22 -14.34
N GLU A 85 -10.19 3.40 -14.70
CA GLU A 85 -9.79 3.72 -16.08
C GLU A 85 -8.59 2.88 -16.53
N VAL A 86 -7.58 2.71 -15.68
CA VAL A 86 -6.44 1.83 -15.95
C VAL A 86 -6.90 0.38 -16.16
N GLN A 87 -7.88 -0.07 -15.39
CA GLN A 87 -8.44 -1.42 -15.53
C GLN A 87 -9.14 -1.62 -16.89
N ARG A 88 -9.96 -0.66 -17.32
CA ARG A 88 -10.58 -0.68 -18.65
C ARG A 88 -9.54 -0.63 -19.76
N LEU A 89 -8.52 0.20 -19.61
CA LEU A 89 -7.44 0.29 -20.59
C LEU A 89 -6.72 -1.07 -20.72
N LYS A 90 -6.44 -1.75 -19.61
CA LYS A 90 -5.86 -3.10 -19.62
C LYS A 90 -6.72 -4.08 -20.42
N GLU A 91 -8.04 -4.07 -20.22
CA GLU A 91 -8.97 -4.95 -20.96
C GLU A 91 -8.92 -4.67 -22.47
N THR A 92 -8.95 -3.41 -22.88
CA THR A 92 -8.87 -3.02 -24.30
C THR A 92 -7.53 -3.42 -24.95
N VAL A 93 -6.41 -3.26 -24.22
CA VAL A 93 -5.09 -3.68 -24.70
C VAL A 93 -5.01 -5.20 -24.84
N GLU A 94 -5.56 -5.96 -23.90
CA GLU A 94 -5.62 -7.42 -24.00
C GLU A 94 -6.51 -7.89 -25.16
N GLN A 95 -7.65 -7.22 -25.40
CA GLN A 95 -8.48 -7.49 -26.58
C GLN A 95 -7.73 -7.21 -27.88
N LEU A 96 -7.03 -6.08 -27.98
CA LEU A 96 -6.24 -5.72 -29.14
C LEU A 96 -5.10 -6.73 -29.39
N LYS A 97 -4.43 -7.16 -28.33
CA LYS A 97 -3.38 -8.19 -28.38
C LYS A 97 -3.93 -9.51 -28.92
N ARG A 98 -5.12 -9.94 -28.47
CA ARG A 98 -5.79 -11.15 -29.00
C ARG A 98 -6.11 -11.02 -30.48
N ALA A 99 -6.71 -9.91 -30.90
CA ALA A 99 -7.03 -9.66 -32.30
C ALA A 99 -5.78 -9.64 -33.20
N CYS A 100 -4.67 -9.07 -32.71
CA CYS A 100 -3.40 -9.06 -33.42
C CYS A 100 -2.82 -10.48 -33.57
N MET A 101 -2.89 -11.31 -32.52
CA MET A 101 -2.45 -12.70 -32.58
C MET A 101 -3.29 -13.52 -33.57
N GLU A 102 -4.61 -13.35 -33.56
CA GLU A 102 -5.53 -14.01 -34.49
C GLU A 102 -5.28 -13.59 -35.95
N CYS A 103 -5.05 -12.30 -36.19
CA CYS A 103 -4.66 -11.79 -37.50
C CYS A 103 -3.34 -12.42 -37.97
N ARG A 104 -2.33 -12.53 -37.09
CA ARG A 104 -1.05 -13.17 -37.43
C ARG A 104 -1.21 -14.65 -37.78
N ILE A 105 -2.04 -15.39 -37.03
CA ILE A 105 -2.29 -16.82 -37.28
C ILE A 105 -2.99 -17.01 -38.64
N SER A 106 -4.06 -16.26 -38.89
CA SER A 106 -4.81 -16.36 -40.15
C SER A 106 -3.96 -16.00 -41.38
N GLN A 107 -3.06 -15.02 -41.27
CA GLN A 107 -2.08 -14.70 -42.34
C GLN A 107 -1.15 -15.89 -42.62
N MET A 108 -0.64 -16.53 -41.57
CA MET A 108 0.27 -17.67 -41.69
C MET A 108 -0.42 -18.90 -42.29
N GLU A 109 -1.67 -19.16 -41.90
CA GLU A 109 -2.49 -20.25 -42.46
C GLU A 109 -2.73 -20.05 -43.96
N ARG A 110 -3.18 -18.85 -44.36
CA ARG A 110 -3.38 -18.51 -45.78
C ARG A 110 -2.08 -18.61 -46.59
N ALA A 111 -0.95 -18.22 -46.02
CA ALA A 111 0.34 -18.34 -46.69
C ALA A 111 0.73 -19.82 -46.90
N ARG A 112 0.47 -20.67 -45.89
CA ARG A 112 0.73 -22.12 -45.97
C ARG A 112 -0.17 -22.81 -46.99
N GLU A 113 -1.45 -22.45 -47.06
CA GLU A 113 -2.38 -22.96 -48.06
C GLU A 113 -1.90 -22.65 -49.48
N ARG A 114 -1.51 -21.39 -49.75
CA ARG A 114 -0.98 -20.99 -51.07
C ARG A 114 0.29 -21.74 -51.46
N LEU A 115 1.17 -22.00 -50.49
CA LEU A 115 2.38 -22.81 -50.73
C LEU A 115 2.02 -24.25 -51.10
N GLY A 116 1.09 -24.85 -50.35
CA GLY A 116 0.61 -26.21 -50.62
C GLY A 116 -0.09 -26.34 -51.98
N ASP A 117 -0.90 -25.36 -52.38
CA ASP A 117 -1.56 -25.38 -53.68
C ASP A 117 -0.56 -25.25 -54.83
N ARG A 118 0.44 -24.38 -54.68
CA ARG A 118 1.52 -24.23 -55.67
C ARG A 118 2.38 -25.49 -55.80
N GLU A 119 2.61 -26.19 -54.70
CA GLU A 119 3.34 -27.46 -54.71
C GLU A 119 2.54 -28.56 -55.41
N LYS A 120 1.24 -28.69 -55.10
CA LYS A 120 0.33 -29.62 -55.79
C LYS A 120 0.24 -29.35 -57.30
N GLU A 121 0.22 -28.09 -57.71
CA GLU A 121 0.19 -27.70 -59.13
C GLU A 121 1.46 -28.16 -59.86
N LYS A 122 2.64 -27.95 -59.25
CA LYS A 122 3.92 -28.43 -59.80
C LYS A 122 3.98 -29.95 -59.93
N VAL A 123 3.45 -30.68 -58.95
CA VAL A 123 3.39 -32.16 -59.00
C VAL A 123 2.53 -32.60 -60.18
N ARG A 124 1.32 -32.02 -60.35
CA ARG A 124 0.42 -32.37 -61.46
C ARG A 124 1.03 -32.06 -62.84
N LEU A 125 1.77 -30.95 -62.97
CA LEU A 125 2.48 -30.61 -64.20
C LEU A 125 3.59 -31.62 -64.51
N GLY A 126 4.38 -31.99 -63.51
CA GLY A 126 5.46 -32.98 -63.66
C GLY A 126 4.95 -34.39 -63.97
N GLU A 127 3.75 -34.78 -63.50
CA GLU A 127 3.13 -36.06 -63.87
C GLU A 127 2.68 -36.08 -65.34
N ARG A 128 2.09 -34.99 -65.84
CA ARG A 128 1.68 -34.88 -67.25
C ARG A 128 2.85 -34.88 -68.23
N GLU A 129 3.99 -34.36 -67.83
CA GLU A 129 5.22 -34.39 -68.64
C GLU A 129 5.82 -35.80 -68.74
N LYS A 130 5.56 -36.68 -67.76
CA LYS A 130 6.05 -38.07 -67.76
C LYS A 130 5.14 -39.04 -68.54
N GLU A 131 3.92 -38.62 -68.88
CA GLU A 131 2.94 -39.41 -69.63
C GLU A 131 3.03 -39.19 -71.15
N LYS A 132 3.85 -38.24 -71.61
CA LYS A 132 4.16 -37.98 -73.03
C LYS A 132 5.49 -38.64 -73.44
#